data_AF-A0A6M0AD73-F1
#
_entry.id   AF-A0A6M0AD73-F1
#
_cell.length_a   1.000
_cell.length_b   1.000
_cell.length_c   1.000
_cell.angle_alpha   90.00
_cell.angle_beta   90.00
_cell.angle_gamma   90.00
#
_symmetry.space_group_name_H-M   'P 1'
#
loop_
_entity.id
_entity.type
_entity.pdbx_description
1 polymer ?
#
loop_
_entity_poly.entity_id
_entity_poly.type
_entity_poly.pdbx_seq_one_letter_code
_entity_poly.pdbx_strand_id
1 'polypeptide(L)'
;MEDHRTAITTNIQNYRYRLKNIKELSLPNDDLGFLQTFLDSTCKQFQSQIRVDLNYLRPTQHLFEQMTATIRGMIEVKQAESDRILQETLQANEAAAQKREQKLELVVTVVGTGLAVSGISSQVATHPTKEISSAYQEANLPSYLGYSFIDIVIHLLVGVILATPVGIILWCCQRK
;
A
#
# COMPACT_ATOMS: atom_id res chain seq x y z
N MET A 1 -35.44 14.70 -23.16
CA MET A 1 -36.56 13.80 -23.56
C MET A 1 -37.90 14.36 -23.10
N GLU A 2 -38.08 14.68 -21.81
CA GLU A 2 -39.36 15.22 -21.33
C GLU A 2 -39.70 16.61 -21.87
N ASP A 3 -38.67 17.45 -22.07
CA ASP A 3 -38.82 18.76 -22.72
C ASP A 3 -39.28 18.62 -24.17
N HIS A 4 -38.78 17.61 -24.89
CA HIS A 4 -39.22 17.30 -26.25
C HIS A 4 -40.67 16.82 -26.28
N ARG A 5 -41.10 15.99 -25.31
CA ARG A 5 -42.52 15.59 -25.19
C ARG A 5 -43.42 16.80 -25.00
N THR A 6 -43.00 17.73 -24.15
CA THR A 6 -43.73 18.98 -23.87
C THR A 6 -43.83 19.85 -25.11
N ALA A 7 -42.70 20.11 -25.78
CA ALA A 7 -42.66 20.88 -27.02
C ALA A 7 -43.54 20.27 -28.13
N ILE A 8 -43.46 18.96 -28.34
CA ILE A 8 -44.27 18.25 -29.34
C ILE A 8 -45.76 18.33 -28.99
N THR A 9 -46.13 18.18 -27.72
CA THR A 9 -47.52 18.30 -27.26
C THR A 9 -48.08 19.70 -27.54
N THR A 10 -47.33 20.74 -27.19
CA THR A 10 -47.70 22.14 -27.48
C THR A 10 -47.83 22.39 -28.98
N ASN A 11 -46.88 21.89 -29.78
CA ASN A 11 -46.92 22.04 -31.23
C ASN A 11 -48.12 21.33 -31.86
N ILE A 12 -48.51 20.15 -31.36
CA ILE A 12 -49.71 19.44 -31.81
C ILE A 12 -50.99 20.23 -31.49
N GLN A 13 -51.06 20.86 -30.31
CA GLN A 13 -52.19 21.72 -29.95
C GLN A 13 -52.27 22.95 -30.86
N ASN A 14 -51.15 23.62 -31.09
CA ASN A 14 -51.05 24.76 -32.00
C ASN A 14 -51.43 24.36 -33.44
N TYR A 15 -50.97 23.21 -33.91
CA TYR A 15 -51.31 22.68 -35.22
C TYR A 15 -52.81 22.44 -35.33
N ARG A 16 -53.42 21.78 -34.33
CA ARG A 16 -54.87 21.53 -34.29
C ARG A 16 -55.67 22.82 -34.38
N TYR A 17 -55.28 23.85 -33.61
CA TYR A 17 -55.92 25.15 -33.66
C TYR A 17 -55.82 25.80 -35.05
N ARG A 18 -54.62 25.78 -35.65
CA ARG A 18 -54.40 26.35 -36.99
C ARG A 18 -55.16 25.59 -38.07
N LEU A 19 -55.18 24.25 -38.01
CA LEU A 19 -55.91 23.42 -38.97
C LEU A 19 -57.42 23.71 -38.90
N LYS A 20 -57.97 23.94 -37.71
CA LYS A 20 -59.36 24.36 -37.55
C LYS A 20 -59.63 25.68 -38.30
N ASN A 21 -58.80 26.69 -38.08
CA ASN A 21 -58.96 27.99 -38.74
C ASN A 21 -58.82 27.89 -40.27
N ILE A 22 -57.91 27.04 -40.77
CA ILE A 22 -57.77 26.81 -42.21
C ILE A 22 -59.02 26.15 -42.79
N LYS A 23 -59.60 25.16 -42.10
CA LYS A 23 -60.85 24.50 -42.50
C LYS A 23 -62.06 25.43 -42.49
N GLU A 24 -62.09 26.41 -41.59
CA GLU A 24 -63.16 27.43 -41.57
C GLU A 24 -63.08 28.37 -42.79
N LEU A 25 -61.92 28.49 -43.43
CA LEU A 25 -61.68 29.34 -44.60
C LEU A 25 -61.62 28.58 -45.93
N SER A 26 -61.68 27.23 -45.90
CA SER A 26 -61.51 26.40 -47.10
C SER A 26 -62.78 26.37 -47.97
N LEU A 27 -62.59 26.32 -49.29
CA LEU A 27 -63.66 26.16 -50.26
C LEU A 27 -64.15 24.69 -50.33
N PRO A 28 -65.36 24.42 -50.83
CA PRO A 28 -65.92 23.06 -50.88
C PRO A 28 -65.08 22.02 -51.63
N ASN A 29 -64.20 22.46 -52.54
CA ASN A 29 -63.35 21.58 -53.34
C ASN A 29 -61.91 21.46 -52.82
N ASP A 30 -61.58 22.12 -51.70
CA ASP A 30 -60.25 22.04 -51.09
C ASP A 30 -60.10 20.70 -50.34
N ASP A 31 -59.10 19.91 -50.72
CA ASP A 31 -58.75 18.69 -49.99
C ASP A 31 -57.70 18.98 -48.91
N LEU A 32 -58.15 18.99 -47.66
CA LEU A 32 -57.31 19.12 -46.46
C LEU A 32 -57.17 17.80 -45.69
N GLY A 33 -57.54 16.67 -46.31
CA GLY A 33 -57.55 15.34 -45.68
C GLY A 33 -56.17 14.90 -45.18
N PHE A 34 -55.10 15.24 -45.92
CA PHE A 34 -53.74 14.90 -45.52
C PHE A 34 -53.29 15.63 -44.25
N LEU A 35 -53.72 16.88 -44.04
CA LEU A 35 -53.43 17.65 -42.82
C LEU A 35 -54.14 17.06 -41.60
N GLN A 36 -55.40 16.63 -41.79
CA GLN A 36 -56.13 15.91 -40.75
C GLN A 36 -55.48 14.55 -40.44
N THR A 37 -55.05 13.83 -41.47
CA THR A 37 -54.36 12.53 -41.34
C THR A 37 -53.05 12.68 -40.58
N PHE A 38 -52.28 13.75 -40.82
CA PHE A 38 -51.08 14.06 -40.05
C PHE A 38 -51.39 14.24 -38.56
N LEU A 39 -52.45 14.98 -38.21
CA LEU A 39 -52.87 15.17 -36.82
C LEU A 39 -53.35 13.88 -36.16
N ASP A 40 -54.17 13.11 -36.84
CA ASP A 40 -54.86 11.95 -36.24
C ASP A 40 -53.98 10.71 -36.17
N SER A 41 -53.08 10.55 -37.14
CA SER A 41 -52.22 9.38 -37.26
C SER A 41 -50.79 9.70 -36.84
N THR A 42 -50.10 10.60 -37.56
CA THR A 42 -48.67 10.84 -37.38
C THR A 42 -48.35 11.45 -36.01
N CYS A 43 -49.07 12.50 -35.61
CA CYS A 43 -48.87 13.13 -34.31
C CYS A 43 -49.18 12.17 -33.15
N LYS A 44 -50.27 11.39 -33.28
CA LYS A 44 -50.66 10.40 -32.26
C LYS A 44 -49.62 9.26 -32.15
N GLN A 45 -49.12 8.77 -33.28
CA GLN A 45 -48.08 7.75 -33.33
C GLN A 45 -46.81 8.22 -32.61
N PHE A 46 -46.30 9.41 -32.94
CA PHE A 46 -45.09 9.94 -32.29
C PHE A 46 -45.30 10.21 -30.79
N GLN A 47 -46.46 10.72 -30.38
CA GLN A 47 -46.77 10.85 -28.95
C GLN A 47 -46.75 9.49 -28.22
N SER A 48 -47.25 8.43 -28.87
CA SER A 48 -47.22 7.08 -28.31
C SER A 48 -45.78 6.55 -28.21
N GLN A 49 -44.98 6.72 -29.26
CA GLN A 49 -43.58 6.28 -29.28
C GLN A 49 -42.75 6.99 -28.20
N ILE A 50 -42.86 8.32 -28.09
CA ILE A 50 -42.16 9.09 -27.05
C ILE A 50 -42.54 8.60 -25.65
N ARG A 51 -43.82 8.25 -25.42
CA ARG A 51 -44.26 7.70 -24.14
C ARG A 51 -43.64 6.34 -23.85
N VAL A 52 -43.60 5.46 -24.85
CA VAL A 52 -42.96 4.13 -24.72
C VAL A 52 -41.48 4.31 -24.42
N ASP A 53 -40.77 5.16 -25.16
CA ASP A 53 -39.35 5.43 -24.96
C ASP A 53 -39.06 5.97 -23.56
N LEU A 54 -39.86 6.93 -23.09
CA LEU A 54 -39.75 7.46 -21.72
C LEU A 54 -39.96 6.38 -20.66
N ASN A 55 -40.92 5.48 -20.87
CA ASN A 55 -41.19 4.37 -19.96
C ASN A 55 -40.05 3.36 -19.91
N TYR A 56 -39.33 3.15 -21.01
CA TYR A 56 -38.12 2.30 -21.04
C TYR A 56 -36.89 3.01 -20.45
N LEU A 57 -36.70 4.29 -20.76
CA LEU A 57 -35.51 5.03 -20.35
C LEU A 57 -35.53 5.40 -18.87
N ARG A 58 -36.69 5.65 -18.28
CA ARG A 58 -36.79 6.12 -16.89
C ARG A 58 -36.28 5.09 -15.87
N PRO A 59 -36.66 3.79 -15.90
CA PRO A 59 -36.07 2.78 -15.03
C PRO A 59 -34.57 2.60 -15.30
N THR A 60 -34.15 2.75 -16.56
CA THR A 60 -32.75 2.58 -16.97
C THR A 60 -31.82 3.61 -16.30
N GLN A 61 -32.30 4.84 -16.04
CA GLN A 61 -31.54 5.84 -15.29
C GLN A 61 -31.15 5.34 -13.89
N HIS A 62 -32.11 4.74 -13.19
CA HIS A 62 -31.87 4.17 -11.87
C HIS A 62 -30.87 2.99 -11.93
N LEU A 63 -30.96 2.14 -12.96
CA LEU A 63 -30.01 1.05 -13.17
C LEU A 63 -28.58 1.58 -13.40
N PHE A 64 -28.42 2.68 -14.14
CA PHE A 64 -27.10 3.30 -14.34
C PHE A 64 -26.51 3.88 -13.04
N GLU A 65 -27.35 4.46 -12.19
CA GLU A 65 -26.95 4.93 -10.85
C GLU A 65 -26.51 3.75 -9.97
N GLN A 66 -27.31 2.68 -9.93
CA GLN A 66 -26.98 1.46 -9.17
C GLN A 66 -25.69 0.80 -9.69
N MET A 67 -25.50 0.74 -11.00
CA MET A 67 -24.28 0.19 -11.60
C MET A 67 -23.06 1.03 -11.19
N THR A 68 -23.17 2.36 -11.24
CA THR A 68 -22.09 3.26 -10.82
C THR A 68 -21.76 3.10 -9.33
N ALA A 69 -22.80 3.00 -8.48
CA ALA A 69 -22.63 2.72 -7.06
C ALA A 69 -21.95 1.36 -6.80
N THR A 70 -22.32 0.34 -7.58
CA THR A 70 -21.71 -1.00 -7.51
C THR A 70 -20.24 -0.96 -7.89
N ILE A 71 -19.88 -0.29 -9.00
CA ILE A 71 -18.49 -0.12 -9.42
C ILE A 71 -17.69 0.62 -8.35
N ARG A 72 -18.25 1.69 -7.77
CA ARG A 72 -17.58 2.42 -6.67
C ARG A 72 -17.38 1.52 -5.45
N GLY A 73 -18.40 0.77 -5.05
CA GLY A 73 -18.29 -0.18 -3.94
C GLY A 73 -17.24 -1.27 -4.20
N MET A 74 -17.12 -1.76 -5.43
CA MET A 74 -16.07 -2.71 -5.80
C MET A 74 -14.66 -2.10 -5.69
N ILE A 75 -14.50 -0.84 -6.10
CA ILE A 75 -13.23 -0.10 -5.97
C ILE A 75 -12.89 0.09 -4.49
N GLU A 76 -13.85 0.51 -3.66
CA GLU A 76 -13.66 0.69 -2.22
C GLU A 76 -13.25 -0.62 -1.53
N VAL A 77 -13.90 -1.74 -1.86
CA VAL A 77 -13.51 -3.07 -1.35
C VAL A 77 -12.08 -3.44 -1.77
N LYS A 78 -11.73 -3.22 -3.04
CA LYS A 78 -10.38 -3.52 -3.56
C LYS A 78 -9.31 -2.66 -2.90
N GLN A 79 -9.61 -1.39 -2.66
CA GLN A 79 -8.72 -0.49 -1.96
C GLN A 79 -8.54 -0.91 -0.49
N ALA A 80 -9.63 -1.23 0.22
CA ALA A 80 -9.55 -1.72 1.60
C ALA A 80 -8.74 -3.03 1.71
N GLU A 81 -8.90 -3.95 0.74
CA GLU A 81 -8.10 -5.18 0.66
C GLU A 81 -6.60 -4.86 0.46
N SER A 82 -6.29 -3.97 -0.48
CA SER A 82 -4.91 -3.53 -0.76
C SER A 82 -4.27 -2.85 0.45
N ASP A 83 -4.99 -1.95 1.12
CA ASP A 83 -4.50 -1.23 2.30
C ASP A 83 -4.23 -2.19 3.46
N ARG A 84 -5.10 -3.18 3.67
CA ARG A 84 -4.87 -4.24 4.67
C ARG A 84 -3.60 -5.03 4.38
N ILE A 85 -3.41 -5.47 3.13
CA ILE A 85 -2.22 -6.24 2.72
C ILE A 85 -0.94 -5.40 2.90
N LEU A 86 -0.98 -4.12 2.52
CA LEU A 86 0.14 -3.20 2.72
C LEU A 86 0.46 -3.04 4.21
N GLN A 87 -0.55 -2.83 5.06
CA GLN A 87 -0.38 -2.70 6.50
C GLN A 87 0.23 -3.96 7.12
N GLU A 88 -0.27 -5.15 6.75
CA GLU A 88 0.28 -6.44 7.21
C GLU A 88 1.75 -6.61 6.80
N THR A 89 2.08 -6.21 5.57
CA THR A 89 3.45 -6.26 5.05
C THR A 89 4.38 -5.30 5.80
N LEU A 90 3.92 -4.07 6.08
CA LEU A 90 4.69 -3.09 6.85
C LEU A 90 4.93 -3.58 8.28
N GLN A 91 3.91 -4.10 8.95
CA GLN A 91 4.04 -4.65 10.31
C GLN A 91 5.03 -5.82 10.37
N ALA A 92 4.96 -6.74 9.39
CA ALA A 92 5.89 -7.86 9.32
C ALA A 92 7.35 -7.40 9.11
N ASN A 93 7.55 -6.39 8.26
CA ASN A 93 8.87 -5.82 8.01
C ASN A 93 9.42 -5.09 9.24
N GLU A 94 8.59 -4.31 9.94
CA GLU A 94 8.97 -3.61 11.18
C GLU A 94 9.35 -4.61 12.28
N ALA A 95 8.56 -5.67 12.50
CA ALA A 95 8.88 -6.71 13.47
C ALA A 95 10.19 -7.43 13.13
N ALA A 96 10.45 -7.69 11.84
CA ALA A 96 11.70 -8.27 11.39
C ALA A 96 12.89 -7.33 11.60
N ALA A 97 12.72 -6.02 11.40
CA ALA A 97 13.74 -5.01 11.64
C ALA A 97 14.08 -4.89 13.13
N GLN A 98 13.07 -4.82 14.01
CA GLN A 98 13.27 -4.80 15.47
C GLN A 98 14.06 -6.02 15.96
N LYS A 99 13.73 -7.21 15.42
CA LYS A 99 14.47 -8.44 15.77
C LYS A 99 15.93 -8.40 15.29
N ARG A 100 16.22 -7.75 14.16
CA ARG A 100 17.60 -7.54 13.68
C ARG A 100 18.34 -6.55 14.57
N GLU A 101 17.68 -5.49 14.98
CA GLU A 101 18.23 -4.47 15.89
C GLU A 101 18.57 -5.05 17.26
N GLN A 102 17.66 -5.79 17.90
CA GLN A 102 17.91 -6.46 19.18
C GLN A 102 19.10 -7.44 19.11
N LYS A 103 19.23 -8.18 17.99
CA LYS A 103 20.39 -9.05 17.77
C LYS A 103 21.68 -8.26 17.64
N LEU A 104 21.64 -7.12 16.95
CA LEU A 104 22.80 -6.25 16.81
C LEU A 104 23.20 -5.66 18.16
N GLU A 105 22.24 -5.16 18.94
CA GLU A 105 22.47 -4.62 20.29
C GLU A 105 23.10 -5.67 21.22
N LEU A 106 22.61 -6.91 21.19
CA LEU A 106 23.20 -8.01 21.95
C LEU A 106 24.66 -8.27 21.54
N VAL A 107 24.93 -8.33 20.23
CA VAL A 107 26.30 -8.55 19.73
C VAL A 107 27.23 -7.42 20.16
N VAL A 108 26.80 -6.16 20.00
CA VAL A 108 27.58 -4.98 20.41
C VAL A 108 27.83 -5.00 21.92
N THR A 109 26.83 -5.34 22.73
CA THR A 109 26.95 -5.43 24.19
C THR A 109 27.93 -6.53 24.61
N VAL A 110 27.85 -7.71 24.01
CA VAL A 110 28.76 -8.84 24.31
C VAL A 110 30.21 -8.50 23.93
N VAL A 111 30.43 -7.92 22.76
CA VAL A 111 31.78 -7.50 22.32
C VAL A 111 32.31 -6.38 23.23
N GLY A 112 31.50 -5.37 23.52
CA GLY A 112 31.88 -4.24 24.38
C GLY A 112 32.23 -4.67 25.81
N THR A 113 31.41 -5.54 26.42
CA THR A 113 31.67 -6.07 27.77
C THR A 113 32.92 -6.97 27.80
N GLY A 114 33.07 -7.87 26.82
CA GLY A 114 34.27 -8.72 26.72
C GLY A 114 35.56 -7.91 26.61
N LEU A 115 35.57 -6.87 25.79
CA LEU A 115 36.71 -5.95 25.67
C LEU A 115 36.97 -5.18 26.97
N ALA A 116 35.94 -4.65 27.63
CA ALA A 116 36.08 -3.91 28.88
C ALA A 116 36.71 -4.75 30.01
N VAL A 117 36.31 -6.02 30.15
CA VAL A 117 36.89 -6.94 31.14
C VAL A 117 38.34 -7.31 30.78
N SER A 118 38.64 -7.47 29.49
CA SER A 118 40.03 -7.69 29.03
C SER A 118 40.94 -6.47 29.23
N GLY A 119 40.38 -5.25 29.21
CA GLY A 119 41.10 -4.00 29.44
C GLY A 119 41.66 -3.83 30.85
N ILE A 120 41.10 -4.50 31.86
CA ILE A 120 41.67 -4.52 33.22
C ILE A 120 42.90 -5.46 33.30
N SER A 121 43.08 -6.38 32.35
CA SER A 121 44.26 -7.24 32.25
C SER A 121 45.29 -6.79 31.19
N SER A 122 44.94 -5.83 30.33
CA SER A 122 45.78 -5.38 29.22
C SER A 122 45.92 -3.85 29.25
N GLN A 123 46.95 -3.36 29.94
CA GLN A 123 47.47 -2.03 29.65
C GLN A 123 48.09 -2.06 28.24
N VAL A 124 47.36 -1.54 27.25
CA VAL A 124 47.95 -1.19 25.95
C VAL A 124 48.37 0.28 26.00
N ALA A 125 49.66 0.49 25.78
CA ALA A 125 50.23 1.80 25.52
C ALA A 125 49.53 2.45 24.31
N THR A 126 49.07 3.68 24.49
CA THR A 126 48.50 4.53 23.44
C THR A 126 49.55 4.84 22.38
N HIS A 127 49.35 4.49 21.10
CA HIS A 127 49.76 5.33 19.94
C HIS A 127 49.02 4.91 18.65
N PRO A 128 48.73 5.84 17.71
CA PRO A 128 47.52 5.79 16.88
C PRO A 128 47.74 5.38 15.41
N THR A 129 46.76 4.65 14.88
CA THR A 129 46.23 4.64 13.50
C THR A 129 47.07 5.35 12.42
N LYS A 130 48.08 4.68 11.82
CA LYS A 130 48.65 5.09 10.53
C LYS A 130 49.07 3.97 9.56
N GLU A 131 48.99 2.69 9.91
CA GLU A 131 49.53 1.61 9.06
C GLU A 131 48.48 0.71 8.37
N ILE A 132 47.20 1.09 8.36
CA ILE A 132 46.14 0.25 7.75
C ILE A 132 46.07 0.43 6.21
N SER A 133 46.79 1.40 5.63
CA SER A 133 46.62 1.73 4.21
C SER A 133 47.60 1.05 3.24
N SER A 134 48.61 0.29 3.69
CA SER A 134 49.72 -0.12 2.80
C SER A 134 50.00 -1.63 2.73
N ALA A 135 49.10 -2.51 3.17
CA ALA A 135 49.30 -3.96 3.04
C ALA A 135 48.18 -4.67 2.26
N TYR A 136 47.42 -3.94 1.44
CA TYR A 136 46.53 -4.49 0.40
C TYR A 136 47.30 -4.94 -0.87
N GLN A 137 48.51 -5.49 -0.70
CA GLN A 137 49.33 -6.00 -1.80
C GLN A 137 49.58 -7.52 -1.61
N GLU A 138 48.65 -8.29 -2.18
CA GLU A 138 48.82 -9.61 -2.82
C GLU A 138 50.15 -10.38 -2.60
N ALA A 139 50.12 -11.47 -1.81
CA ALA A 139 50.82 -12.74 -2.10
C ALA A 139 50.60 -13.79 -0.99
N ASN A 140 50.08 -14.95 -1.39
CA ASN A 140 50.29 -16.31 -0.86
C ASN A 140 50.51 -16.51 0.65
N LEU A 141 49.53 -17.19 1.24
CA LEU A 141 49.55 -17.82 2.56
C LEU A 141 50.83 -18.66 2.80
N PRO A 142 51.50 -18.48 3.95
CA PRO A 142 52.18 -19.58 4.62
C PRO A 142 51.49 -19.86 5.96
N SER A 143 51.25 -21.14 6.21
CA SER A 143 50.71 -21.70 7.43
C SER A 143 51.65 -21.47 8.63
N TYR A 144 51.29 -20.56 9.52
CA TYR A 144 51.83 -20.47 10.89
C TYR A 144 50.75 -20.05 11.91
N LEU A 145 49.58 -20.69 11.83
CA LEU A 145 48.64 -20.77 12.96
C LEU A 145 48.89 -22.08 13.72
N GLY A 146 50.07 -22.15 14.33
CA GLY A 146 50.53 -23.30 15.12
C GLY A 146 50.64 -22.99 16.61
N TYR A 147 49.78 -22.13 17.17
CA TYR A 147 49.64 -22.07 18.64
C TYR A 147 48.87 -23.31 19.09
N SER A 148 49.60 -24.28 19.61
CA SER A 148 49.03 -25.53 20.11
C SER A 148 48.19 -25.24 21.35
N PHE A 149 46.98 -25.81 21.45
CA PHE A 149 46.12 -25.79 22.63
C PHE A 149 46.87 -26.06 23.95
N ILE A 150 47.96 -26.85 23.86
CA ILE A 150 48.90 -27.13 24.95
C ILE A 150 49.47 -25.85 25.58
N ASP A 151 49.77 -24.82 24.79
CA ASP A 151 50.42 -23.59 25.29
C ASP A 151 49.47 -22.72 26.13
N ILE A 152 48.19 -22.65 25.70
CA ILE A 152 47.11 -22.01 26.47
C ILE A 152 46.90 -22.74 27.80
N VAL A 153 46.91 -24.07 27.77
CA VAL A 153 46.75 -24.90 28.97
C VAL A 153 47.94 -24.73 29.92
N ILE A 154 49.18 -24.65 29.41
CA ILE A 154 50.38 -24.39 30.22
C ILE A 154 50.29 -23.02 30.91
N HIS A 155 49.92 -21.96 30.19
CA HIS A 155 49.80 -20.62 30.77
C HIS A 155 48.70 -20.53 31.83
N LEU A 156 47.56 -21.20 31.60
CA LEU A 156 46.49 -21.29 32.60
C LEU A 156 46.96 -22.00 33.87
N LEU A 157 47.69 -23.12 33.73
CA LEU A 157 48.21 -23.89 34.86
C LEU A 157 49.28 -23.12 35.66
N VAL A 158 50.20 -22.43 34.97
CA VAL A 158 51.22 -21.60 35.63
C VAL A 158 50.56 -20.46 36.42
N GLY A 159 49.51 -19.85 35.88
CA GLY A 159 48.73 -18.82 36.58
C GLY A 159 48.09 -19.32 37.87
N VAL A 160 47.51 -20.52 37.86
CA VAL A 160 46.87 -21.12 39.05
C VAL A 160 47.90 -21.50 40.14
N ILE A 161 49.08 -21.98 39.74
CA ILE A 161 50.16 -22.36 40.66
C ILE A 161 50.78 -21.12 41.33
N LEU A 162 50.90 -19.99 40.63
CA LEU A 162 51.41 -18.75 41.22
C LEU A 162 50.37 -18.06 42.12
N ALA A 163 49.08 -18.18 41.79
CA ALA A 163 48.01 -17.53 42.57
C ALA A 163 47.71 -18.23 43.91
N THR A 164 47.92 -19.54 44.00
CA THR A 164 47.64 -20.34 45.21
C THR A 164 48.45 -19.92 46.45
N PRO A 165 49.78 -19.72 46.40
CA PRO A 165 50.53 -19.26 47.57
C PRO A 165 50.13 -17.85 48.01
N VAL A 166 49.81 -16.96 47.07
CA VAL A 166 49.33 -15.59 47.39
C VAL A 166 47.95 -15.64 48.06
N GLY A 167 47.04 -16.48 47.57
CA GLY A 167 45.74 -16.71 48.19
C GLY A 167 45.84 -17.30 49.61
N ILE A 168 46.76 -18.25 49.82
CA ILE A 168 47.01 -18.86 51.15
C ILE A 168 47.58 -17.83 52.12
N ILE A 169 48.51 -16.97 51.68
CA ILE A 169 49.09 -15.91 52.51
C ILE A 169 48.01 -14.89 52.91
N LEU A 170 47.19 -14.44 51.95
CA LEU A 170 46.09 -13.49 52.24
C LEU A 170 45.05 -14.10 53.18
N TRP A 171 44.69 -15.38 52.98
CA TRP A 171 43.76 -16.09 53.86
C TRP A 171 44.31 -16.26 55.28
N CYS A 172 45.61 -16.58 55.43
CA CYS A 172 46.28 -16.63 56.73
C CYS A 172 46.36 -15.26 57.41
N CYS A 173 46.58 -14.17 56.66
CA CYS A 173 46.59 -12.80 57.19
C CYS A 173 45.18 -12.33 57.62
N GLN A 174 44.11 -12.81 57.00
CA GLN A 174 42.73 -12.48 57.38
C GLN A 174 42.20 -13.28 58.57
N ARG A 175 42.89 -14.36 58.98
CA ARG A 175 42.51 -15.21 60.13
C ARG A 175 43.27 -14.90 61.43
N LYS A 176 44.14 -13.88 61.42
CA LYS A 176 44.77 -13.30 62.62
C LYS A 176 43.97 -12.10 63.11
#